data_AF-A0AAV4P054-F1
#
_entry.id   AF-A0AAV4P054-F1
#
_cell.length_a   1.000
_cell.length_b   1.000
_cell.length_c   1.000
_cell.angle_alpha   90.00
_cell.angle_beta   90.00
_cell.angle_gamma   90.00
#
_symmetry.space_group_name_H-M   'P 1'
#
loop_
_entity.id
_entity.type
_entity.pdbx_description
1 polymer ?
#
loop_
_entity_poly.entity_id
_entity_poly.type
_entity_poly.pdbx_seq_one_letter_code
_entity_poly.pdbx_strand_id
1 'polypeptide(L)' 'MVWFAIVGGYSCQYCSASFTLNSNMLRHVRTKHLNETPYSCPICKKGWSRPDACKEHVYRVHGLIR' A
#
# COMPACT_ATOMS: atom_id res chain seq x y z
N MET A 1 3.05 1.00 37.29
CA MET A 1 1.83 1.61 36.73
C MET A 1 2.11 1.87 35.26
N VAL A 2 1.66 0.95 34.42
CA VAL A 2 2.03 0.90 33.00
C VAL A 2 1.30 2.02 32.26
N TRP A 3 2.01 3.12 32.02
CA TRP A 3 1.79 3.99 30.88
C TRP A 3 2.01 3.18 29.59
N PHE A 4 1.14 2.20 29.31
CA PHE A 4 0.97 1.75 27.95
C PHE A 4 0.31 2.91 27.23
N ALA A 5 1.17 3.78 26.71
CA ALA A 5 0.80 4.83 25.80
C ALA A 5 -0.15 4.21 24.78
N ILE A 6 -1.41 4.61 24.82
CA ILE A 6 -2.29 4.54 23.67
C ILE A 6 -1.70 5.56 22.71
N VAL A 7 -0.60 5.17 22.04
CA VAL A 7 -0.08 5.92 20.90
C VAL A 7 -1.22 5.84 19.90
N GLY A 8 -1.95 6.95 19.75
CA GLY A 8 -3.04 7.12 18.80
C GLY A 8 -2.54 6.72 17.42
N GLY A 9 -2.79 5.47 17.06
CA GLY A 9 -2.31 4.83 15.85
C GLY A 9 -3.49 4.15 15.17
N TYR A 10 -3.38 4.01 13.87
CA TYR A 10 -4.35 3.31 13.05
C TYR A 10 -4.01 1.82 13.08
N SER A 11 -4.79 1.04 13.82
CA SER A 11 -4.64 -0.42 13.92
C SER A 11 -5.31 -1.12 12.74
N CYS A 12 -4.72 -2.24 12.33
CA CYS A 12 -5.35 -3.14 11.37
C CYS A 12 -6.44 -3.97 12.07
N GLN A 13 -7.58 -4.17 11.41
CA GLN A 13 -8.68 -5.00 11.92
C GLN A 13 -8.47 -6.51 11.71
N TYR A 14 -7.53 -6.88 10.83
CA TYR A 14 -7.27 -8.28 10.44
C TYR A 14 -6.00 -8.86 11.06
N CYS A 15 -5.13 -8.02 11.64
CA CYS A 15 -3.90 -8.44 12.32
C CYS A 15 -3.44 -7.42 13.35
N SER A 16 -2.43 -7.76 14.17
CA SER A 16 -1.90 -6.89 15.24
C SER A 16 -1.00 -5.74 14.76
N ALA A 17 -1.01 -5.40 13.47
CA ALA A 17 -0.21 -4.32 12.92
C ALA A 17 -0.82 -2.95 13.26
N SER A 18 0.04 -2.00 13.66
CA SER A 18 -0.34 -0.62 13.96
C SER A 18 0.50 0.36 13.15
N PHE A 19 -0.12 1.45 12.71
CA PHE A 19 0.50 2.43 11.82
C PHE A 19 0.29 3.84 12.34
N THR A 20 1.28 4.72 12.13
CA THR A 20 1.18 6.14 12.51
C THR A 20 0.21 6.93 11.61
N LEU A 21 -0.02 6.46 10.38
CA LEU A 21 -0.87 7.13 9.39
C LEU A 21 -1.98 6.22 8.89
N ASN A 22 -3.19 6.77 8.76
CA ASN A 22 -4.36 6.05 8.24
C ASN A 22 -4.10 5.49 6.84
N SER A 23 -3.48 6.28 5.97
CA SER A 23 -3.16 5.88 4.60
C SER A 23 -2.25 4.65 4.54
N ASN A 24 -1.34 4.50 5.50
CA ASN A 24 -0.48 3.32 5.60
C ASN A 24 -1.24 2.09 6.07
N MET A 25 -2.11 2.23 7.08
CA MET A 25 -2.98 1.14 7.54
C MET A 25 -3.92 0.68 6.42
N LEU A 26 -4.60 1.61 5.74
CA LEU A 26 -5.50 1.27 4.63
C LEU A 26 -4.78 0.58 3.48
N ARG A 27 -3.58 1.06 3.10
CA ARG A 27 -2.74 0.39 2.10
C ARG A 27 -2.33 -1.01 2.56
N HIS A 28 -1.95 -1.17 3.83
CA HIS A 28 -1.63 -2.49 4.38
C HIS A 28 -2.82 -3.44 4.26
N VAL A 29 -4.02 -3.01 4.67
CA VAL A 29 -5.25 -3.82 4.55
C VAL A 29 -5.52 -4.24 3.12
N ARG A 30 -5.53 -3.29 2.18
CA ARG A 30 -5.81 -3.58 0.76
C ARG A 30 -4.83 -4.60 0.19
N THR A 31 -3.56 -4.47 0.53
CA THR A 31 -2.49 -5.23 -0.14
C THR A 31 -2.18 -6.57 0.51
N LYS A 32 -2.43 -6.71 1.83
CA LYS A 32 -2.11 -7.93 2.59
C LYS A 32 -3.32 -8.78 2.93
N HIS A 33 -4.51 -8.19 3.01
CA HIS A 33 -5.72 -8.90 3.38
C HIS A 33 -6.70 -9.01 2.22
N LEU A 34 -6.85 -7.96 1.41
CA LEU A 34 -7.78 -7.95 0.27
C LEU A 34 -7.11 -8.34 -1.07
N ASN A 35 -5.78 -8.42 -1.11
CA ASN A 35 -4.98 -8.65 -2.33
C ASN A 35 -5.33 -7.70 -3.49
N GLU A 36 -5.81 -6.50 -3.18
CA GLU A 36 -6.14 -5.49 -4.17
C GLU A 36 -4.88 -4.83 -4.71
N THR A 37 -4.78 -4.76 -6.04
CA THR A 37 -3.75 -3.99 -6.75
C THR A 37 -4.43 -2.89 -7.57
N PRO A 38 -4.72 -1.73 -6.96
CA PRO A 38 -5.49 -0.68 -7.61
C PRO A 38 -4.74 0.02 -8.76
N TYR A 39 -3.43 -0.20 -8.90
CA TYR A 39 -2.63 0.41 -9.95
C TYR A 39 -2.23 -0.65 -10.96
N SER A 40 -2.77 -0.58 -12.17
CA SER A 40 -2.44 -1.49 -13.26
C SER A 40 -1.69 -0.78 -14.37
N CYS A 41 -0.73 -1.46 -14.99
CA CYS A 41 0.00 -0.93 -16.13
C CYS A 41 -0.98 -0.79 -17.31
N PRO A 42 -1.07 0.38 -17.94
CA PRO A 42 -1.98 0.57 -19.07
C PRO A 42 -1.61 -0.30 -20.27
N ILE A 43 -0.33 -0.70 -20.38
CA ILE A 43 0.24 -1.42 -21.52
C ILE A 43 0.14 -2.94 -21.34
N CYS A 44 0.69 -3.48 -20.24
CA CYS A 44 0.74 -4.94 -20.02
C CYS A 44 -0.24 -5.45 -18.94
N LYS A 45 -1.08 -4.58 -18.37
CA LYS A 45 -2.11 -4.90 -17.36
C LYS A 45 -1.63 -5.55 -16.05
N LYS A 46 -0.32 -5.71 -15.86
CA LYS A 46 0.26 -6.13 -14.57
C LYS A 46 -0.19 -5.17 -13.46
N GLY A 47 -0.40 -5.67 -12.25
CA GLY A 47 -0.93 -4.90 -11.11
C GLY A 47 0.14 -4.62 -10.04
N TRP A 48 0.03 -3.47 -9.38
CA TRP A 48 0.83 -3.07 -8.23
C TRP A 48 -0.05 -2.56 -7.08
N SER A 49 0.47 -2.75 -5.88
CA SER A 49 -0.06 -2.19 -4.63
C SER A 49 0.21 -0.70 -4.49
N ARG A 50 1.13 -0.15 -5.28
CA ARG A 50 1.68 1.19 -5.11
C ARG A 50 1.82 1.94 -6.45
N PRO A 51 1.52 3.24 -6.48
CA PRO A 51 1.57 4.02 -7.72
C PRO A 51 3.00 4.25 -8.20
N ASP A 52 3.94 4.46 -7.27
CA ASP A 52 5.37 4.64 -7.58
C ASP A 52 5.96 3.39 -8.25
N ALA A 53 5.63 2.20 -7.74
CA ALA A 53 6.06 0.93 -8.33
C ALA A 53 5.49 0.70 -9.74
N CYS A 54 4.22 1.06 -9.98
CA CYS A 54 3.62 1.00 -11.32
C CYS A 54 4.30 1.98 -12.29
N LYS A 55 4.51 3.24 -11.88
CA LYS A 55 5.20 4.26 -12.69
C LYS A 55 6.62 3.83 -13.06
N GLU A 56 7.38 3.35 -12.08
CA GLU A 56 8.73 2.85 -12.30
C GLU A 56 8.73 1.66 -13.28
N HIS A 57 7.79 0.72 -13.13
CA HIS A 57 7.64 -0.36 -14.09
C HIS A 57 7.39 0.17 -15.50
N VAL A 58 6.46 1.10 -15.67
CA VAL A 58 6.13 1.64 -17.00
C VAL A 58 7.36 2.34 -17.60
N TYR A 59 8.09 3.11 -16.81
CA TYR A 59 9.31 3.76 -17.27
C TYR A 59 10.41 2.75 -17.66
N ARG A 60 10.69 1.76 -16.80
CA ARG A 60 11.79 0.81 -17.01
C ARG A 60 11.50 -0.26 -18.06
N VAL A 61 10.27 -0.76 -18.11
CA VAL A 61 9.89 -1.89 -18.97
C VAL A 61 9.28 -1.40 -20.28
N HIS A 62 8.55 -0.28 -20.25
CA HIS A 62 7.86 0.23 -21.42
C HIS A 62 8.42 1.56 -21.94
N GLY A 63 9.29 2.27 -21.21
CA GLY A 63 9.92 3.52 -21.69
C GLY A 63 8.95 4.67 -21.95
N LEU A 64 7.68 4.53 -21.58
CA LEU A 64 6.59 5.41 -21.99
C LEU A 64 6.01 6.10 -20.76
N ILE A 65 6.57 7.24 -20.36
CA ILE A 65 5.89 8.41 -19.75
C ILE A 65 6.99 9.45 -19.47
N ARG A 66 7.09 10.45 -20.35
CA ARG A 66 7.36 11.84 -20.01
C ARG A 66 6.40 12.70 -20.80
#